data_AF-A0A7W9AMV6-F1
#
_entry.id   AF-A0A7W9AMV6-F1
#
_cell.length_a   1.000
_cell.length_b   1.000
_cell.length_c   1.000
_cell.angle_alpha   90.00
_cell.angle_beta   90.00
_cell.angle_gamma   90.00
#
_symmetry.space_group_name_H-M   'P 1'
#
loop_
_entity.id
_entity.type
_entity.pdbx_description
1 polymer ?
#
loop_
_entity_poly.entity_id
_entity_poly.type
_entity_poly.pdbx_seq_one_letter_code
_entity_poly.pdbx_strand_id
1 'polypeptide(L)'
;MTANQAALAARYGIAGFPPDLTLPPSELFPKRLAWTIREEDDARIAEPMAWGFPMTIKGKTGKSIEKAVTNVRNYASPFWRSALKAPARRCLVPFTTFCEWEGETGAKVERWFDVPSQPITSFAGVWRPSDAGPVMAILTCEPNPLVAPIHPKAMPVLLTADDEPTWLRAPVEEALKLATPFPSQLMTVS
;
A
#
# COMPACT_ATOMS: atom_id res chain seq x y z
N MET A 1 5.05 1.81 10.99
CA MET A 1 5.27 0.36 11.16
C MET A 1 6.00 0.13 12.47
N THR A 2 5.31 -0.39 13.48
CA THR A 2 5.89 -0.67 14.81
C THR A 2 6.11 -2.17 15.08
N ALA A 3 5.56 -3.05 14.24
CA ALA A 3 5.75 -4.49 14.36
C ALA A 3 7.16 -4.89 13.90
N ASN A 4 7.78 -5.82 14.64
CA ASN A 4 9.06 -6.40 14.25
C ASN A 4 8.88 -7.48 13.18
N GLN A 5 10.00 -7.92 12.57
CA GLN A 5 9.99 -8.97 11.55
C GLN A 5 9.42 -10.30 12.04
N ALA A 6 9.64 -10.71 13.28
CA ALA A 6 9.07 -11.95 13.81
C ALA A 6 7.54 -11.91 13.85
N ALA A 7 6.96 -10.79 14.28
CA ALA A 7 5.51 -10.58 14.32
C ALA A 7 4.91 -10.53 12.90
N LEU A 8 5.57 -9.84 11.96
CA LEU A 8 5.17 -9.85 10.55
C LEU A 8 5.26 -11.27 9.97
N ALA A 9 6.33 -12.01 10.26
CA ALA A 9 6.53 -13.36 9.76
C ALA A 9 5.40 -14.29 10.20
N ALA A 10 5.06 -14.26 11.49
CA ALA A 10 3.95 -15.01 12.05
C ALA A 10 2.59 -14.60 11.45
N ARG A 11 2.32 -13.30 11.30
CA ARG A 11 1.04 -12.79 10.76
C ARG A 11 0.80 -13.20 9.31
N TYR A 12 1.86 -13.25 8.49
CA TYR A 12 1.73 -13.55 7.07
C TYR A 12 2.11 -14.99 6.70
N GLY A 13 2.59 -15.80 7.65
CA GLY A 13 2.99 -17.17 7.39
C GLY A 13 4.19 -17.27 6.45
N ILE A 14 5.12 -16.33 6.52
CA ILE A 14 6.33 -16.31 5.69
C ILE A 14 7.51 -16.95 6.42
N ALA A 15 8.40 -17.62 5.68
CA ALA A 15 9.56 -18.31 6.26
C ALA A 15 10.58 -17.37 6.90
N GLY A 16 10.66 -16.12 6.42
CA GLY A 16 11.58 -15.13 6.93
C GLY A 16 11.67 -13.89 6.03
N PHE A 17 12.56 -12.99 6.40
CA PHE A 17 12.91 -11.78 5.66
C PHE A 17 14.30 -11.92 5.05
N PRO A 18 14.63 -11.17 3.99
CA PRO A 18 15.99 -11.04 3.49
C PRO A 18 16.96 -10.67 4.64
N PRO A 19 18.10 -11.38 4.78
CA PRO A 19 18.96 -11.28 5.97
C PRO A 19 19.70 -9.95 6.09
N ASP A 20 19.84 -9.20 5.00
CA ASP A 20 20.57 -7.94 4.89
C ASP A 20 19.70 -6.70 5.13
N LEU A 21 18.39 -6.86 5.27
CA LEU A 21 17.44 -5.79 5.55
C LEU A 21 16.85 -5.93 6.95
N THR A 22 17.38 -5.13 7.89
CA THR A 22 16.92 -5.10 9.27
C THR A 22 15.83 -4.06 9.45
N LEU A 23 14.58 -4.53 9.58
CA LEU A 23 13.35 -3.75 9.79
C LEU A 23 13.02 -2.79 8.62
N PRO A 24 11.74 -2.55 8.30
CA PRO A 24 11.45 -1.41 7.44
C PRO A 24 11.80 -0.14 8.23
N PRO A 25 12.12 0.98 7.57
CA PRO A 25 12.10 2.26 8.29
C PRO A 25 10.76 2.39 9.03
N SER A 26 10.80 2.84 10.28
CA SER A 26 9.63 2.94 11.18
C SER A 26 8.45 3.68 10.53
N GLU A 27 8.77 4.60 9.61
CA GLU A 27 7.82 5.32 8.78
C GLU A 27 8.08 5.06 7.29
N LEU A 28 7.00 4.79 6.56
CA LEU A 28 7.03 4.56 5.13
C LEU A 28 6.70 5.86 4.41
N PHE A 29 7.63 6.31 3.56
CA PHE A 29 7.46 7.49 2.73
C PHE A 29 7.66 7.14 1.26
N PRO A 30 7.09 7.93 0.33
CA PRO A 30 7.38 7.80 -1.09
C PRO A 30 8.88 7.69 -1.37
N LYS A 31 9.25 6.83 -2.33
CA LYS A 31 10.62 6.48 -2.75
C LYS A 31 11.44 5.69 -1.74
N ARG A 32 10.94 5.42 -0.53
CA ARG A 32 11.61 4.52 0.43
C ARG A 32 11.15 3.08 0.26
N LEU A 33 11.94 2.15 0.76
CA LEU A 33 11.59 0.75 0.81
C LEU A 33 10.45 0.51 1.81
N ALA A 34 9.46 -0.27 1.38
CA ALA A 34 8.42 -0.82 2.22
C ALA A 34 8.48 -2.34 2.16
N TRP A 35 8.20 -3.01 3.28
CA TRP A 35 7.92 -4.44 3.20
C TRP A 35 6.67 -4.67 2.36
N THR A 36 6.77 -5.62 1.44
CA THR A 36 5.62 -6.14 0.72
C THR A 36 5.58 -7.64 0.91
N ILE A 37 4.37 -8.20 0.96
CA ILE A 37 4.14 -9.63 1.00
C ILE A 37 3.50 -10.00 -0.33
N ARG A 38 4.11 -10.90 -1.10
CA ARG A 38 3.54 -11.43 -2.34
C ARG A 38 3.54 -12.95 -2.32
N GLU A 39 2.77 -13.54 -3.22
CA GLU A 39 2.78 -14.98 -3.42
C GLU A 39 3.74 -15.36 -4.54
N GLU A 40 4.51 -16.42 -4.30
CA GLU A 40 5.43 -17.06 -5.22
C GLU A 40 5.40 -18.56 -4.92
N ASP A 41 5.16 -19.40 -5.93
CA ASP A 41 5.09 -20.85 -5.81
C ASP A 41 4.20 -21.34 -4.63
N ASP A 42 2.99 -20.78 -4.53
CA ASP A 42 1.99 -21.02 -3.48
C ASP A 42 2.44 -20.69 -2.04
N ALA A 43 3.60 -20.05 -1.87
CA ALA A 43 4.10 -19.53 -0.62
C ALA A 43 4.02 -18.00 -0.59
N ARG A 44 3.83 -17.43 0.61
CA ARG A 44 4.01 -15.99 0.81
C ARG A 44 5.49 -15.72 1.08
N ILE A 45 6.01 -14.65 0.48
CA ILE A 45 7.37 -14.17 0.70
C ILE A 45 7.36 -12.68 1.02
N ALA A 46 8.31 -12.25 1.84
CA ALA A 46 8.59 -10.83 2.05
C ALA A 46 9.62 -10.33 1.04
N GLU A 47 9.29 -9.25 0.35
CA GLU A 47 10.20 -8.55 -0.55
C GLU A 47 10.12 -7.04 -0.27
N PRO A 48 11.25 -6.35 -0.04
CA PRO A 48 11.27 -4.92 0.11
C PRO A 48 11.21 -4.26 -1.27
N MET A 49 10.27 -3.33 -1.45
CA MET A 49 10.06 -2.63 -2.72
C MET A 49 10.02 -1.13 -2.49
N ALA A 50 10.57 -0.35 -3.43
CA ALA A 50 10.51 1.11 -3.32
C ALA A 50 9.08 1.62 -3.63
N TRP A 51 8.57 2.54 -2.79
CA TRP A 51 7.21 3.04 -2.95
C TRP A 51 7.10 4.13 -4.01
N GLY A 52 6.60 3.75 -5.19
CA GLY A 52 6.18 4.64 -6.25
C GLY A 52 6.62 4.18 -7.63
N PHE A 53 5.67 3.97 -8.52
CA PHE A 53 5.96 3.58 -9.90
C PHE A 53 6.55 4.78 -10.67
N PRO A 54 7.68 4.62 -11.38
CA PRO A 54 8.23 5.71 -12.17
C PRO A 54 7.32 6.03 -13.36
N MET A 55 7.06 7.31 -13.56
CA MET A 55 6.32 7.86 -14.68
C MET A 55 7.04 9.11 -15.18
N THR A 56 7.42 9.10 -16.44
CA THR A 56 7.97 10.27 -17.12
C THR A 56 6.82 11.19 -17.53
N ILE A 57 6.88 12.45 -17.07
CA ILE A 57 5.92 13.49 -17.44
C ILE A 57 6.69 14.71 -17.97
N LYS A 58 6.01 15.57 -18.74
CA LYS A 58 6.57 16.87 -19.12
C LYS A 58 6.43 17.85 -17.95
N GLY A 59 7.54 18.45 -17.53
CA GLY A 59 7.56 19.51 -16.54
C GLY A 59 7.10 20.86 -17.11
N LYS A 60 6.97 21.87 -16.23
CA LYS A 60 6.53 23.23 -16.60
C LYS A 60 7.43 23.90 -17.66
N THR A 61 8.70 23.50 -17.73
CA THR A 61 9.68 23.99 -18.70
C THR A 61 9.75 23.16 -19.98
N GLY A 62 8.84 22.19 -20.17
CA GLY A 62 8.84 21.26 -21.30
C GLY A 62 9.85 20.11 -21.19
N LYS A 63 10.79 20.15 -20.24
CA LYS A 63 11.74 19.07 -19.96
C LYS A 63 11.03 17.88 -19.32
N SER A 64 11.45 16.67 -19.69
CA SER A 64 11.00 15.45 -19.04
C SER A 64 11.46 15.42 -17.59
N ILE A 65 10.54 15.10 -16.68
CA ILE A 65 10.81 14.85 -15.27
C ILE A 65 10.24 13.48 -14.90
N GLU A 66 10.93 12.78 -14.00
CA GLU A 66 10.43 11.53 -13.47
C GLU A 66 9.63 11.78 -12.20
N LYS A 67 8.44 11.19 -12.14
CA LYS A 67 7.56 11.21 -10.97
C LYS A 67 7.37 9.80 -10.45
N ALA A 68 7.49 9.64 -9.13
CA ALA A 68 7.09 8.43 -8.44
C ALA A 68 5.58 8.49 -8.15
N VAL A 69 4.80 7.59 -8.76
CA VAL A 69 3.36 7.50 -8.56
C VAL A 69 3.06 6.45 -7.50
N THR A 70 2.66 6.90 -6.32
CA THR A 70 2.50 6.06 -5.12
C THR A 70 1.13 5.44 -4.93
N ASN A 71 0.10 6.06 -5.52
CA ASN A 71 -1.30 5.74 -5.28
C ASN A 71 -2.01 5.39 -6.60
N VAL A 72 -2.61 4.21 -6.65
CA VAL A 72 -3.48 3.75 -7.73
C VAL A 72 -4.90 4.26 -7.46
N ARG A 73 -5.31 5.29 -8.22
CA ARG A 73 -6.62 5.93 -8.08
C ARG A 73 -7.58 5.66 -9.22
N ASN A 74 -7.08 5.70 -10.45
CA ASN A 74 -7.87 5.38 -11.64
C ASN A 74 -7.52 3.96 -12.11
N TYR A 75 -8.32 2.98 -11.71
CA TYR A 75 -8.08 1.56 -12.02
C TYR A 75 -8.16 1.24 -13.52
N ALA A 76 -8.86 2.06 -14.31
CA ALA A 76 -8.96 1.89 -15.76
C ALA A 76 -7.73 2.38 -16.53
N SER A 77 -6.82 3.12 -15.86
CA SER A 77 -5.63 3.68 -16.49
C SER A 77 -4.73 2.60 -17.11
N PRO A 78 -4.31 2.73 -18.37
CA PRO A 78 -3.33 1.84 -18.99
C PRO A 78 -2.05 1.68 -18.18
N PHE A 79 -1.66 2.71 -17.41
CA PHE A 79 -0.46 2.71 -16.59
C PHE A 79 -0.45 1.61 -15.52
N TRP A 80 -1.64 1.24 -15.01
CA TRP A 80 -1.79 0.24 -13.94
C TRP A 80 -2.25 -1.13 -14.46
N ARG A 81 -2.70 -1.20 -15.71
CA ARG A 81 -3.43 -2.36 -16.25
C ARG A 81 -2.67 -3.68 -16.07
N SER A 82 -1.38 -3.72 -16.39
CA SER A 82 -0.59 -4.95 -16.27
C SER A 82 -0.42 -5.39 -14.83
N ALA A 83 -0.22 -4.44 -13.91
CA ALA A 83 -0.03 -4.73 -12.49
C ALA A 83 -1.34 -5.14 -11.79
N LEU A 84 -2.48 -4.56 -12.19
CA LEU A 84 -3.80 -4.93 -11.66
C LEU A 84 -4.31 -6.26 -12.23
N LYS A 85 -4.11 -6.51 -13.53
CA LYS A 85 -4.66 -7.71 -14.20
C LYS A 85 -3.93 -9.00 -13.84
N ALA A 86 -2.64 -8.93 -13.50
CA ALA A 86 -1.84 -10.11 -13.19
C ALA A 86 -1.82 -10.34 -11.67
N PRO A 87 -2.41 -11.44 -11.15
CA PRO A 87 -2.33 -11.80 -9.73
C PRO A 87 -0.90 -11.76 -9.16
N ALA A 88 0.07 -12.26 -9.92
CA ALA A 88 1.49 -12.25 -9.56
C ALA A 88 2.12 -10.84 -9.41
N ARG A 89 1.42 -9.78 -9.82
CA ARG A 89 1.83 -8.37 -9.66
C ARG A 89 1.09 -7.65 -8.54
N ARG A 90 0.29 -8.36 -7.74
CA ARG A 90 -0.33 -7.84 -6.53
C ARG A 90 0.48 -8.24 -5.31
N CYS A 91 0.44 -7.38 -4.29
CA CYS A 91 1.09 -7.60 -3.01
C CYS A 91 0.23 -7.03 -1.88
N LEU A 92 0.52 -7.47 -0.67
CA LEU A 92 0.05 -6.85 0.56
C LEU A 92 1.15 -5.90 1.06
N VAL A 93 0.74 -4.77 1.61
CA VAL A 93 1.67 -3.79 2.16
C VAL A 93 1.35 -3.63 3.63
N PRO A 94 2.12 -4.29 4.52
CA PRO A 94 1.83 -4.28 5.94
C PRO A 94 1.96 -2.88 6.53
N PHE A 95 1.07 -2.55 7.46
CA PHE A 95 1.16 -1.36 8.32
C PHE A 95 0.58 -1.67 9.70
N THR A 96 1.00 -0.87 10.69
CA THR A 96 0.41 -0.87 12.04
C THR A 96 -0.48 0.35 12.24
N THR A 97 0.01 1.50 11.76
CA THR A 97 -0.71 2.76 11.70
C THR A 97 -0.42 3.45 10.38
N PHE A 98 -1.32 4.32 9.92
CA PHE A 98 -1.08 5.21 8.78
C PHE A 98 -1.45 6.64 9.13
N CYS A 99 -0.80 7.60 8.49
CA CYS A 99 -0.97 9.02 8.78
C CYS A 99 -1.68 9.74 7.62
N GLU A 100 -2.62 10.60 7.96
CA GLU A 100 -3.10 11.67 7.07
C GLU A 100 -2.89 13.03 7.72
N TRP A 101 -2.75 14.07 6.90
CA TRP A 101 -2.52 15.42 7.37
C TRP A 101 -3.83 16.20 7.45
N GLU A 102 -4.21 16.66 8.65
CA GLU A 102 -5.37 17.51 8.89
C GLU A 102 -4.97 18.99 8.88
N GLY A 103 -5.81 19.85 8.31
CA GLY A 103 -5.67 21.30 8.38
C GLY A 103 -5.04 21.96 7.15
N GLU A 104 -4.79 23.26 7.26
CA GLU A 104 -4.33 24.10 6.15
C GLU A 104 -2.83 23.98 5.87
N THR A 105 -2.44 24.31 4.64
CA THR A 105 -1.03 24.30 4.23
C THR A 105 -0.22 25.25 5.12
N GLY A 106 0.79 24.71 5.82
CA GLY A 106 1.63 25.46 6.77
C GLY A 106 1.23 25.29 8.23
N ALA A 107 0.06 24.72 8.52
CA ALA A 107 -0.43 24.45 9.88
C ALA A 107 -0.97 23.01 10.02
N LYS A 108 -0.44 22.08 9.22
CA LYS A 108 -0.92 20.70 9.19
C LYS A 108 -0.51 19.94 10.45
N VAL A 109 -1.43 19.15 10.96
CA VAL A 109 -1.16 18.19 12.04
C VAL A 109 -1.29 16.76 11.52
N GLU A 110 -0.48 15.87 12.04
CA GLU A 110 -0.56 14.44 11.73
C GLU A 110 -1.72 13.80 12.48
N ARG A 111 -2.49 12.97 11.78
CA ARG A 111 -3.54 12.14 12.35
C ARG A 111 -3.25 10.69 12.03
N TRP A 112 -3.13 9.89 13.08
CA TRP A 112 -2.71 8.50 12.97
C TRP A 112 -3.92 7.59 13.11
N PHE A 113 -4.10 6.71 12.13
CA PHE A 113 -5.19 5.76 12.04
C PHE A 113 -4.67 4.34 12.23
N ASP A 114 -5.48 3.50 12.87
CA ASP A 114 -5.19 2.10 13.09
C ASP A 114 -6.47 1.24 13.04
N VAL A 115 -6.29 -0.08 13.08
CA VAL A 115 -7.36 -1.08 13.13
C VAL A 115 -7.14 -1.93 14.38
N PRO A 116 -7.79 -1.63 15.52
CA PRO A 116 -7.49 -2.28 16.80
C PRO A 116 -7.62 -3.81 16.78
N SER A 117 -8.59 -4.34 16.04
CA SER A 117 -8.81 -5.78 15.90
C SER A 117 -7.81 -6.47 14.98
N GLN A 118 -7.02 -5.73 14.20
CA GLN A 118 -6.01 -6.24 13.28
C GLN A 118 -4.73 -5.38 13.37
N PRO A 119 -3.94 -5.50 14.45
CA PRO A 119 -2.80 -4.59 14.71
C PRO A 119 -1.71 -4.57 13.62
N ILE A 120 -1.64 -5.62 12.81
CA ILE A 120 -0.88 -5.66 11.56
C ILE A 120 -1.90 -5.83 10.43
N THR A 121 -2.20 -4.72 9.77
CA THR A 121 -3.14 -4.65 8.64
C THR A 121 -2.40 -4.49 7.33
N SER A 122 -3.09 -4.77 6.22
CA SER A 122 -2.53 -4.74 4.88
C SER A 122 -3.21 -3.64 4.06
N PHE A 123 -2.43 -2.83 3.34
CA PHE A 123 -2.98 -2.15 2.17
C PHE A 123 -2.98 -3.09 0.96
N ALA A 124 -3.97 -2.91 0.08
CA ALA A 124 -3.96 -3.51 -1.25
C ALA A 124 -2.87 -2.86 -2.10
N GLY A 125 -1.82 -3.61 -2.43
CA GLY A 125 -0.68 -3.16 -3.21
C GLY A 125 -0.59 -3.80 -4.58
N VAL A 126 0.04 -3.08 -5.51
CA VAL A 126 0.54 -3.60 -6.79
C VAL A 126 2.02 -3.32 -6.92
N TRP A 127 2.71 -4.14 -7.70
CA TRP A 127 4.13 -3.99 -7.93
C TRP A 127 4.54 -4.30 -9.37
N ARG A 128 5.73 -3.84 -9.75
CA ARG A 128 6.38 -4.21 -11.01
C ARG A 128 7.90 -4.12 -10.91
N PRO A 129 8.66 -4.77 -11.80
CA PRO A 129 10.10 -4.57 -11.92
C PRO A 129 10.41 -3.16 -12.42
N SER A 130 11.58 -2.65 -12.06
CA SER A 130 12.17 -1.43 -12.64
C SER A 130 13.69 -1.57 -12.68
N ASP A 131 14.37 -0.69 -13.41
CA ASP A 131 15.84 -0.70 -13.55
C ASP A 131 16.56 -0.55 -12.21
N ALA A 132 15.95 0.12 -11.24
CA ALA A 132 16.48 0.33 -9.89
C ALA A 132 16.00 -0.72 -8.87
N GLY A 133 15.35 -1.80 -9.33
CA GLY A 133 14.73 -2.83 -8.50
C GLY A 133 13.20 -2.79 -8.52
N PRO A 134 12.53 -3.71 -7.79
CA PRO A 134 11.07 -3.76 -7.75
C PRO A 134 10.48 -2.52 -7.07
N VAL A 135 9.38 -2.02 -7.65
CA VAL A 135 8.64 -0.86 -7.14
C VAL A 135 7.19 -1.24 -6.85
N MET A 136 6.62 -0.61 -5.85
CA MET A 136 5.24 -0.85 -5.39
C MET A 136 4.41 0.44 -5.37
N ALA A 137 3.09 0.29 -5.42
CA ALA A 137 2.11 1.35 -5.20
C ALA A 137 0.91 0.77 -4.44
N ILE A 138 0.20 1.60 -3.68
CA ILE A 138 -1.01 1.18 -2.96
C ILE A 138 -2.26 1.65 -3.68
N LEU A 139 -3.35 0.91 -3.56
CA LEU A 139 -4.66 1.37 -4.01
C LEU A 139 -5.23 2.39 -3.05
N THR A 140 -5.98 3.33 -3.60
CA THR A 140 -6.80 4.29 -2.83
C THR A 140 -8.22 4.26 -3.33
N CYS A 141 -9.20 4.44 -2.44
CA CYS A 141 -10.63 4.55 -2.72
C CYS A 141 -11.19 5.86 -2.10
N GLU A 142 -12.50 6.06 -2.17
CA GLU A 142 -13.16 7.17 -1.47
C GLU A 142 -12.97 7.05 0.06
N PRO A 143 -12.88 8.16 0.80
CA PRO A 143 -12.72 8.10 2.24
C PRO A 143 -14.02 7.70 2.95
N ASN A 144 -13.90 6.96 4.05
CA ASN A 144 -15.02 6.66 4.94
C ASN A 144 -15.33 7.87 5.87
N PRO A 145 -16.41 7.84 6.67
CA PRO A 145 -16.76 8.95 7.57
C PRO A 145 -15.72 9.31 8.65
N LEU A 146 -14.77 8.42 8.97
CA LEU A 146 -13.68 8.70 9.92
C LEU A 146 -12.53 9.45 9.24
N VAL A 147 -12.17 9.07 8.00
CA VAL A 147 -11.07 9.68 7.25
C VAL A 147 -11.49 10.95 6.52
N ALA A 148 -12.73 11.01 6.00
CA ALA A 148 -13.20 12.11 5.15
C ALA A 148 -13.08 13.51 5.78
N PRO A 149 -13.34 13.72 7.10
CA PRO A 149 -13.12 15.01 7.74
C PRO A 149 -11.66 15.47 7.74
N ILE A 150 -10.71 14.53 7.74
CA ILE A 150 -9.26 14.79 7.80
C ILE A 150 -8.66 14.89 6.40
N HIS A 151 -9.00 13.94 5.52
CA HIS A 151 -8.53 13.87 4.15
C HIS A 151 -9.68 13.50 3.19
N PRO A 152 -10.39 14.51 2.65
CA PRO A 152 -11.65 14.29 1.91
C PRO A 152 -11.45 13.69 0.51
N LYS A 153 -10.22 13.55 0.03
CA LYS A 153 -9.93 13.17 -1.37
C LYS A 153 -9.84 11.66 -1.59
N ALA A 154 -9.43 10.91 -0.57
CA ALA A 154 -9.28 9.46 -0.64
C ALA A 154 -8.81 8.90 0.70
N MET A 155 -8.95 7.58 0.86
CA MET A 155 -8.18 6.80 1.81
C MET A 155 -7.47 5.64 1.08
N PRO A 156 -6.42 5.04 1.67
CA PRO A 156 -5.89 3.77 1.21
C PRO A 156 -6.94 2.65 1.24
N VAL A 157 -6.82 1.66 0.35
CA VAL A 157 -7.62 0.43 0.44
C VAL A 157 -6.99 -0.49 1.47
N LEU A 158 -7.66 -0.68 2.60
CA LEU A 158 -7.28 -1.61 3.66
C LEU A 158 -7.94 -2.97 3.40
N LEU A 159 -7.22 -4.05 3.72
CA LEU A 159 -7.69 -5.43 3.59
C LEU A 159 -7.82 -6.06 4.97
N THR A 160 -8.95 -6.72 5.22
CA THR A 160 -9.03 -7.69 6.32
C THR A 160 -8.15 -8.90 5.99
N ALA A 161 -7.75 -9.67 7.01
CA ALA A 161 -7.01 -10.91 6.79
C ALA A 161 -7.71 -11.88 5.82
N ASP A 162 -9.05 -11.91 5.86
CA ASP A 162 -9.89 -12.77 5.02
C ASP A 162 -9.98 -12.27 3.56
N ASP A 163 -9.77 -10.97 3.32
CA ASP A 163 -9.76 -10.38 1.98
C ASP A 163 -8.41 -10.56 1.26
N GLU A 164 -7.33 -10.82 2.01
CA GLU A 164 -5.97 -10.93 1.46
C GLU A 164 -5.85 -12.00 0.35
N PRO A 165 -6.38 -13.22 0.49
CA PRO A 165 -6.32 -14.23 -0.57
C PRO A 165 -7.06 -13.80 -1.83
N THR A 166 -8.24 -13.16 -1.68
CA THR A 166 -9.00 -12.62 -2.81
C THR A 166 -8.19 -11.56 -3.54
N TRP A 167 -7.58 -10.63 -2.80
CA TRP A 167 -6.71 -9.62 -3.39
C TRP A 167 -5.51 -10.24 -4.12
N LEU A 168 -4.86 -11.24 -3.55
CA LEU A 168 -3.66 -11.85 -4.14
C LEU A 168 -3.99 -12.71 -5.36
N ARG A 169 -5.10 -13.46 -5.35
CA ARG A 169 -5.34 -14.57 -6.29
C ARG A 169 -6.49 -14.36 -7.26
N ALA A 170 -7.56 -13.68 -6.85
CA ALA A 170 -8.79 -13.62 -7.65
C ALA A 170 -8.62 -12.83 -8.95
N PRO A 171 -9.45 -13.05 -9.99
CA PRO A 171 -9.50 -12.18 -11.16
C PRO A 171 -9.63 -10.69 -10.77
N VAL A 172 -9.13 -9.79 -11.62
CA VAL A 172 -9.06 -8.35 -11.29
C VAL A 172 -10.44 -7.77 -10.98
N GLU A 173 -11.48 -8.25 -11.64
CA GLU A 173 -12.87 -7.81 -11.44
C GLU A 173 -13.38 -8.15 -10.04
N GLU A 174 -12.96 -9.27 -9.46
CA GLU A 174 -13.31 -9.67 -8.09
C GLU A 174 -12.44 -8.94 -7.08
N ALA A 175 -11.13 -8.87 -7.32
CA ALA A 175 -10.19 -8.17 -6.44
C ALA A 175 -10.53 -6.68 -6.30
N LEU A 176 -10.97 -6.02 -7.38
CA LEU A 176 -11.37 -4.60 -7.34
C LEU A 176 -12.67 -4.35 -6.57
N LYS A 177 -13.48 -5.38 -6.25
CA LYS A 177 -14.62 -5.22 -5.32
C LYS A 177 -14.16 -4.89 -3.90
N LEU A 178 -12.91 -5.25 -3.55
CA LEU A 178 -12.29 -4.90 -2.27
C LEU A 178 -11.85 -3.43 -2.22
N ALA A 179 -11.78 -2.73 -3.35
CA ALA A 179 -11.33 -1.34 -3.43
C ALA A 179 -12.43 -0.35 -3.01
N THR A 180 -12.96 -0.55 -1.80
CA THR A 180 -14.03 0.24 -1.18
C THR A 180 -13.55 0.81 0.17
N PRO A 181 -14.23 1.83 0.73
CA PRO A 181 -13.83 2.41 2.00
C PRO A 181 -13.92 1.37 3.13
N PHE A 182 -12.87 1.24 3.93
CA PHE A 182 -12.87 0.32 5.06
C PHE A 182 -13.92 0.73 6.10
N PRO A 183 -14.58 -0.19 6.81
CA PRO A 183 -15.63 0.18 7.78
C PRO A 183 -15.07 1.07 8.92
N SER A 184 -15.57 2.30 9.02
CA SER A 184 -15.04 3.31 9.95
C SER A 184 -15.14 2.91 11.42
N GLN A 185 -16.14 2.11 11.80
CA GLN A 185 -16.34 1.62 13.16
C GLN A 185 -15.29 0.61 13.62
N LEU A 186 -14.49 0.06 12.69
CA LEU A 186 -13.38 -0.85 12.97
C LEU A 186 -12.04 -0.11 13.05
N MET A 187 -12.05 1.21 12.89
CA MET A 187 -10.86 2.05 12.86
C MET A 187 -10.89 3.06 14.01
N THR A 188 -9.71 3.47 14.44
CA THR A 188 -9.51 4.55 15.40
C THR A 188 -8.60 5.63 14.81
N VAL A 189 -8.65 6.83 15.38
CA VAL A 189 -7.76 7.95 15.04
C VAL A 189 -7.27 8.62 16.32
N SER A 190 -5.99 9.01 16.33
CA SER A 190 -5.35 9.84 17.36
C SER A 190 -4.81 11.13 16.76
#